data_AF-A0A161MEI1-F1
#
_entry.id   AF-A0A161MEI1-F1
#
_cell.length_a   1.000
_cell.length_b   1.000
_cell.length_c   1.000
_cell.angle_alpha   90.00
_cell.angle_beta   90.00
_cell.angle_gamma   90.00
#
_symmetry.space_group_name_H-M   'P 1'
#
loop_
_entity.id
_entity.type
_entity.pdbx_description
1 polymer ?
#
loop_
_entity_poly.entity_id
_entity_poly.type
_entity_poly.pdbx_seq_one_letter_code
_entity_poly.pdbx_strand_id
1 'polypeptide(L)'
;HTIMKISLAIVKKVHFKLHESYANQNRVVLKPPYEITETGWGEFEIVIKIYFHDTNERPLTLYHILKLFQSGPEALISKNTLVSESYEEIVFQDPTAFMHHLLTATHPITTGVWKHETDFEEKKKKSLENIIKGKASIRQKINDLKDKLKLAKETIAKFKSEID
;
A
#
# COMPACT_ATOMS: atom_id res chain seq x y z
N HIS A 1 8.32 -0.57 7.67
CA HIS A 1 8.93 -1.47 6.68
C HIS A 1 9.04 -0.69 5.38
N THR A 2 10.26 -0.40 4.92
CA THR A 2 10.48 0.27 3.64
C THR A 2 10.94 -0.78 2.64
N ILE A 3 10.10 -1.03 1.63
CA ILE A 3 10.35 -2.04 0.61
C ILE A 3 10.71 -1.31 -0.68
N MET A 4 11.92 -1.49 -1.18
CA MET A 4 12.36 -0.90 -2.45
C MET A 4 12.31 -1.94 -3.57
N LYS A 5 11.53 -1.67 -4.63
CA LYS A 5 11.30 -2.57 -5.76
C LYS A 5 12.06 -2.06 -6.98
N ILE A 6 13.19 -2.70 -7.29
CA ILE A 6 14.01 -2.44 -8.50
C ILE A 6 14.27 -3.79 -9.16
N SER A 7 14.35 -3.83 -10.49
CA SER A 7 14.78 -5.02 -11.22
C SER A 7 16.05 -5.61 -10.60
N LEU A 8 15.93 -6.82 -10.06
CA LEU A 8 16.96 -7.45 -9.24
C LEU A 8 18.28 -7.67 -9.99
N ALA A 9 18.22 -7.72 -11.32
CA ALA A 9 19.36 -8.01 -12.19
C ALA A 9 20.31 -6.83 -12.40
N ILE A 10 19.86 -5.58 -12.19
CA ILE A 10 20.69 -4.39 -12.38
C ILE A 10 21.33 -3.91 -11.08
N VAL A 11 20.79 -4.31 -9.93
CA VAL A 11 21.22 -3.84 -8.59
C VAL A 11 22.34 -4.71 -8.05
N LYS A 12 23.50 -4.10 -7.80
CA LYS A 12 24.64 -4.75 -7.14
C LYS A 12 24.51 -4.77 -5.63
N LYS A 13 24.03 -3.67 -5.04
CA LYS A 13 23.80 -3.53 -3.60
C LYS A 13 22.96 -2.30 -3.29
N VAL A 14 22.34 -2.31 -2.11
CA VAL A 14 21.58 -1.18 -1.57
C VAL A 14 22.18 -0.78 -0.23
N HIS A 15 22.44 0.50 -0.07
CA HIS A 15 22.85 1.09 1.20
C HIS A 15 21.66 1.82 1.80
N PHE A 16 21.39 1.56 3.08
CA PHE A 16 20.42 2.31 3.86
C PHE A 16 21.17 3.06 4.95
N LYS A 17 21.03 4.38 4.97
CA LYS A 17 21.52 5.22 6.06
C LYS A 17 20.34 5.57 6.96
N LEU A 18 20.36 4.98 8.15
CA LEU A 18 19.42 5.24 9.23
C LEU A 18 19.82 6.49 10.02
N HIS A 19 18.99 6.87 10.98
CA HIS A 19 19.30 7.93 11.94
C HIS A 19 20.54 7.59 12.78
N GLU A 20 21.29 8.62 13.20
CA GLU A 20 22.56 8.48 13.93
C GLU A 20 22.44 7.79 15.30
N SER A 21 21.23 7.75 15.85
CA SER A 21 20.93 7.03 17.09
C SER A 21 21.01 5.50 16.96
N TYR A 22 21.00 4.95 15.73
CA TYR A 22 21.12 3.51 15.51
C TYR A 22 22.57 3.06 15.53
N ALA A 23 22.83 1.96 16.26
CA ALA A 23 24.08 1.23 16.11
C ALA A 23 24.23 0.75 14.65
N ASN A 24 25.39 1.02 14.06
CA ASN A 24 25.66 0.78 12.64
C ASN A 24 24.61 1.45 11.72
N GLN A 25 24.49 2.78 11.79
CA GLN A 25 23.53 3.55 10.97
C GLN A 25 23.62 3.28 9.46
N ASN A 26 24.78 2.86 8.95
CA ASN A 26 24.97 2.50 7.55
C ASN A 26 24.82 0.98 7.37
N ARG A 27 23.74 0.54 6.74
CA ARG A 27 23.45 -0.86 6.48
C ARG A 27 23.58 -1.14 4.98
N VAL A 28 24.16 -2.28 4.63
CA VAL A 28 24.38 -2.66 3.23
C VAL A 28 23.75 -4.01 2.97
N VAL A 29 22.86 -4.07 1.98
CA VAL A 29 22.17 -5.29 1.54
C VAL A 29 22.64 -5.62 0.13
N LEU A 30 23.22 -6.81 -0.05
CA LEU A 30 23.85 -7.23 -1.31
C LEU A 30 22.92 -8.06 -2.20
N LYS A 31 21.86 -8.64 -1.64
CA LYS A 31 20.93 -9.55 -2.32
C LYS A 31 19.50 -9.27 -1.90
N PRO A 32 18.51 -9.55 -2.77
CA PRO A 32 17.11 -9.43 -2.40
C PRO A 32 16.69 -10.42 -1.31
N PRO A 33 15.65 -10.09 -0.51
CA PRO A 33 14.91 -8.83 -0.50
C PRO A 33 15.75 -7.66 0.04
N TYR A 34 15.67 -6.50 -0.63
CA TYR A 34 16.38 -5.29 -0.21
C TYR A 34 15.59 -4.56 0.87
N GLU A 35 15.58 -5.11 2.08
CA GLU A 35 14.82 -4.60 3.21
C GLU A 35 15.64 -4.61 4.51
N ILE A 36 15.21 -3.79 5.46
CA ILE A 36 15.76 -3.74 6.82
C ILE A 36 14.60 -3.72 7.81
N THR A 37 14.74 -4.52 8.86
CA THR A 37 13.82 -4.54 10.00
C THR A 37 14.54 -4.00 11.23
N GLU A 38 13.95 -3.00 11.86
CA GLU A 38 14.46 -2.33 13.04
C GLU A 38 13.31 -1.88 13.94
N THR A 39 13.62 -1.63 15.21
CA THR A 39 12.67 -1.09 16.19
C THR A 39 13.06 0.33 16.59
N GLY A 40 12.08 1.22 16.66
CA GLY A 40 12.30 2.61 17.06
C GLY A 40 11.00 3.31 17.41
N TRP A 41 11.13 4.53 17.95
CA TRP A 41 10.01 5.34 18.43
C TRP A 41 9.84 6.64 17.65
N GLY A 42 10.82 7.01 16.81
CA GLY A 42 10.83 8.26 16.06
C GLY A 42 10.67 8.03 14.55
N GLU A 43 10.05 9.02 13.90
CA GLU A 43 10.04 9.14 12.45
C GLU A 43 11.29 9.89 11.99
N PHE A 44 11.92 9.44 10.92
CA PHE A 44 13.09 10.08 10.35
C PHE A 44 13.24 9.74 8.87
N GLU A 45 14.03 10.54 8.16
CA GLU A 45 14.38 10.29 6.78
C GLU A 45 15.46 9.21 6.68
N ILE A 46 15.18 8.16 5.91
CA ILE A 46 16.13 7.12 5.53
C ILE A 46 16.70 7.50 4.17
N VAL A 47 18.02 7.58 4.06
CA VAL A 47 18.69 7.76 2.77
C VAL A 47 19.00 6.39 2.19
N ILE A 48 18.42 6.08 1.03
CA ILE A 48 18.58 4.81 0.34
C ILE A 48 19.43 5.03 -0.89
N LYS A 49 20.60 4.39 -0.96
CA LYS A 49 21.52 4.52 -2.09
C LYS A 49 21.67 3.19 -2.81
N ILE A 50 21.26 3.14 -4.06
CA ILE A 50 21.30 1.96 -4.92
C ILE A 50 22.57 2.02 -5.77
N TYR A 51 23.34 0.95 -5.75
CA TYR A 51 24.50 0.76 -6.61
C TYR A 51 24.17 -0.26 -7.67
N PHE A 52 24.48 0.04 -8.91
CA PHE A 52 24.25 -0.85 -10.04
C PHE A 52 25.42 -1.80 -10.26
N HIS A 53 25.18 -2.88 -11.01
CA HIS A 53 26.23 -3.81 -11.45
C HIS A 53 27.23 -3.11 -12.38
N ASP A 54 26.74 -2.23 -13.24
CA ASP A 54 27.61 -1.32 -13.98
C ASP A 54 28.16 -0.24 -13.04
N THR A 55 29.48 -0.22 -12.88
CA THR A 55 30.16 0.78 -12.04
C THR A 55 30.32 2.14 -12.72
N ASN A 56 30.09 2.21 -14.03
CA ASN A 56 30.09 3.48 -14.77
C ASN A 56 28.76 4.23 -14.60
N GLU A 57 27.70 3.53 -14.18
CA GLU A 57 26.41 4.13 -13.87
C GLU A 57 26.42 4.74 -12.47
N ARG A 58 25.94 5.98 -12.36
CA ARG A 58 25.94 6.71 -11.09
C ARG A 58 24.99 6.05 -10.09
N PRO A 59 25.39 5.85 -8.82
CA PRO A 59 24.47 5.36 -7.80
C PRO A 59 23.27 6.28 -7.61
N LEU A 60 22.06 5.70 -7.60
CA LEU A 60 20.83 6.43 -7.34
C LEU A 60 20.66 6.66 -5.83
N THR A 61 20.23 7.85 -5.43
CA THR A 61 19.96 8.19 -4.02
C THR A 61 18.51 8.60 -3.87
N LEU A 62 17.78 7.90 -2.99
CA LEU A 62 16.39 8.13 -2.64
C LEU A 62 16.29 8.55 -1.18
N TYR A 63 15.23 9.29 -0.87
CA TYR A 63 14.94 9.77 0.48
C TYR A 63 13.55 9.31 0.87
N HIS A 64 13.46 8.50 1.92
CA HIS A 64 12.20 7.93 2.36
C HIS A 64 11.94 8.24 3.82
N ILE A 65 10.84 8.93 4.10
CA ILE A 65 10.43 9.21 5.48
C ILE A 65 9.82 7.94 6.10
N LEU A 66 10.48 7.40 7.12
CA LEU A 66 9.95 6.31 7.93
C LEU A 66 8.82 6.87 8.80
N LYS A 67 7.59 6.47 8.49
CA LYS A 67 6.40 6.81 9.28
C LYS A 67 6.06 5.72 10.28
N LEU A 68 5.78 6.12 11.51
CA LEU A 68 5.34 5.28 12.63
C LEU A 68 3.95 5.66 13.12
N PHE A 69 3.52 6.90 12.91
CA PHE A 69 2.24 7.42 13.39
C PHE A 69 1.24 7.57 12.25
N GLN A 70 0.00 7.14 12.49
CA GLN A 70 -1.12 7.37 11.57
C GLN A 70 -1.52 8.84 11.60
N SER A 71 -1.78 9.41 10.41
CA SER A 71 -2.25 10.79 10.27
C SER A 71 -3.66 10.80 9.66
N GLY A 72 -4.55 11.65 10.18
CA GLY A 72 -5.89 11.84 9.62
C GLY A 72 -6.92 10.74 10.00
N PRO A 73 -8.02 10.59 9.24
CA PRO A 73 -9.14 9.70 9.60
C PRO A 73 -8.77 8.21 9.64
N GLU A 74 -7.60 7.81 9.10
CA GLU A 74 -7.08 6.45 9.25
C GLU A 74 -6.74 6.09 10.71
N ALA A 75 -6.40 7.07 11.56
CA ALA A 75 -6.18 6.85 12.99
C ALA A 75 -7.44 6.38 13.74
N LEU A 76 -8.63 6.64 13.18
CA LEU A 76 -9.91 6.19 13.74
C LEU A 76 -10.20 4.72 13.42
N ILE A 77 -9.52 4.17 12.41
CA ILE A 77 -9.65 2.78 11.99
C ILE A 77 -8.50 2.03 12.65
N SER A 78 -8.73 1.44 13.84
CA SER A 78 -7.74 0.78 14.70
C SER A 78 -7.01 -0.40 14.02
N LYS A 79 -6.13 -0.10 13.05
CA LYS A 79 -5.20 -1.04 12.44
C LYS A 79 -3.86 -0.88 13.13
N ASN A 80 -3.39 -1.93 13.78
CA ASN A 80 -2.07 -1.99 14.42
C ASN A 80 -0.89 -1.99 13.43
N THR A 81 -1.15 -1.77 12.13
CA THR A 81 -0.12 -1.83 11.09
C THR A 81 -0.21 -0.57 10.23
N LEU A 82 0.87 0.21 10.23
CA LEU A 82 1.09 1.32 9.34
C LEU A 82 2.03 0.89 8.21
N VAL A 83 1.62 1.17 6.98
CA VAL A 83 2.43 0.93 5.77
C VAL A 83 2.58 2.26 5.05
N SER A 84 3.82 2.69 4.85
CA SER A 84 4.18 3.89 4.08
C SER A 84 5.06 3.45 2.93
N GLU A 85 4.48 3.40 1.72
CA GLU A 85 5.16 2.99 0.49
C GLU A 85 5.04 4.12 -0.55
N SER A 86 6.12 4.37 -1.29
CA SER A 86 6.16 5.30 -2.42
C SER A 86 6.54 4.55 -3.69
N TYR A 87 5.89 4.89 -4.80
CA TYR A 87 6.28 4.43 -6.13
C TYR A 87 7.29 5.40 -6.73
N GLU A 88 8.35 4.88 -7.32
CA GLU A 88 9.36 5.66 -8.01
C GLU A 88 9.78 4.99 -9.33
N GLU A 89 10.08 5.81 -10.33
CA GLU A 89 10.54 5.38 -11.65
C GLU A 89 12.01 5.73 -11.83
N ILE A 90 12.84 4.72 -12.13
CA ILE A 90 14.26 4.89 -12.40
C ILE A 90 14.45 4.95 -13.91
N VAL A 91 14.81 6.12 -14.41
CA VAL A 91 15.05 6.36 -15.84
C VAL A 91 16.55 6.44 -16.09
N PHE A 92 17.05 5.58 -16.98
CA PHE A 92 18.41 5.63 -17.49
C PHE A 92 18.39 6.37 -18.83
N GLN A 93 18.89 7.61 -18.86
CA GLN A 93 19.09 8.37 -20.09
C GLN A 93 20.44 7.97 -20.69
N ASP A 94 20.41 7.44 -21.92
CA ASP A 94 21.59 6.93 -22.63
C ASP A 94 22.40 5.92 -21.80
N PRO A 95 21.81 4.77 -21.42
CA PRO A 95 22.50 3.76 -20.62
C PRO A 95 23.74 3.24 -21.35
N THR A 96 24.76 2.84 -20.59
CA THR A 96 25.91 2.15 -21.20
C THR A 96 25.46 0.88 -21.95
N ALA A 97 26.27 0.39 -22.89
CA ALA A 97 25.97 -0.86 -23.58
C ALA A 97 25.77 -2.05 -22.61
N PHE A 98 26.53 -2.08 -21.50
CA PHE A 98 26.40 -3.11 -20.47
C PHE A 98 25.10 -2.94 -19.66
N MET A 99 24.78 -1.72 -19.21
CA MET A 99 23.52 -1.44 -18.52
C MET A 99 22.32 -1.71 -19.42
N HIS A 100 22.36 -1.27 -20.68
CA HIS A 100 21.32 -1.56 -21.67
C HIS A 100 21.13 -3.08 -21.84
N HIS A 101 22.22 -3.84 -21.91
CA HIS A 101 22.13 -5.30 -21.95
C HIS A 101 21.48 -5.85 -20.68
N LEU A 102 21.87 -5.40 -19.48
CA LEU A 102 21.23 -5.85 -18.24
C LEU A 102 19.74 -5.47 -18.16
N LEU A 103 19.36 -4.29 -18.66
CA LEU A 103 17.97 -3.83 -18.71
C LEU A 103 17.12 -4.67 -19.67
N THR A 104 17.67 -5.10 -20.80
CA THR A 104 16.95 -5.83 -21.87
C THR A 104 17.04 -7.35 -21.77
N ALA A 105 18.11 -7.89 -21.19
CA ALA A 105 18.35 -9.33 -21.05
C ALA A 105 17.54 -9.96 -19.90
N THR A 106 16.76 -9.19 -19.16
CA THR A 106 15.97 -9.72 -18.04
C THR A 106 14.82 -10.57 -18.55
N HIS A 107 14.98 -11.89 -18.44
CA HIS A 107 13.83 -12.78 -18.31
C HIS A 107 13.05 -12.40 -17.04
N PRO A 108 11.71 -12.47 -17.01
CA PRO A 108 10.95 -12.19 -15.81
C PRO A 108 11.34 -13.18 -14.70
N ILE A 109 12.07 -12.72 -13.68
CA ILE A 109 12.59 -13.54 -12.56
C ILE A 109 11.54 -13.70 -11.44
N THR A 110 10.25 -13.61 -11.76
CA THR A 110 9.20 -13.94 -10.78
C THR A 110 8.46 -15.19 -11.26
N THR A 111 8.79 -16.34 -10.67
CA THR A 111 8.00 -17.57 -10.76
C THR A 111 6.70 -17.52 -9.95
N GLY A 112 6.34 -16.37 -9.38
CA GLY A 112 5.06 -16.16 -8.70
C GLY A 112 4.52 -14.76 -8.94
N VAL A 113 3.20 -14.66 -9.08
CA VAL A 113 2.44 -13.42 -9.06
C VAL A 113 2.56 -12.81 -7.66
N TRP A 114 3.55 -11.94 -7.43
CA TRP A 114 3.70 -11.28 -6.13
C TRP A 114 2.66 -10.17 -6.00
N LYS A 115 1.60 -10.45 -5.23
CA LYS A 115 0.52 -9.49 -4.98
C LYS A 115 1.08 -8.24 -4.27
N HIS A 116 0.93 -7.08 -4.89
CA HIS A 116 1.09 -5.81 -4.20
C HIS A 116 -0.08 -5.61 -3.24
N GLU A 117 0.18 -5.23 -1.99
CA GLU A 117 -0.87 -4.76 -1.07
C GLU A 117 -1.55 -3.48 -1.59
N THR A 118 -0.99 -2.85 -2.62
CA THR A 118 -1.48 -1.68 -3.38
C THR A 118 -2.00 -2.08 -4.77
N ASP A 119 -2.68 -3.22 -4.91
CA ASP A 119 -3.58 -3.39 -6.07
C ASP A 119 -4.77 -2.44 -5.91
N PHE A 120 -4.59 -1.21 -6.36
CA PHE A 120 -5.61 -0.16 -6.31
C PHE A 120 -6.86 -0.56 -7.08
N GLU A 121 -6.74 -1.37 -8.13
CA GLU A 121 -7.90 -1.85 -8.91
C GLU A 121 -8.65 -2.95 -8.17
N GLU A 122 -7.97 -3.91 -7.53
CA GLU A 122 -8.63 -4.90 -6.66
C GLU A 122 -9.27 -4.23 -5.44
N LYS A 123 -8.59 -3.27 -4.79
CA LYS A 123 -9.15 -2.48 -3.67
C LYS A 123 -10.35 -1.65 -4.10
N LYS A 124 -10.29 -1.02 -5.26
CA LYS A 124 -11.40 -0.25 -5.85
C LYS A 124 -12.59 -1.15 -6.13
N LYS A 125 -12.37 -2.33 -6.74
CA LYS A 125 -13.42 -3.33 -6.99
C LYS A 125 -14.07 -3.79 -5.69
N LYS A 126 -13.28 -4.19 -4.69
CA LYS A 126 -13.78 -4.66 -3.39
C LYS A 126 -14.54 -3.57 -2.64
N SER A 127 -14.05 -2.32 -2.70
CA SER A 127 -14.73 -1.18 -2.08
C SER A 127 -16.07 -0.90 -2.77
N LEU A 128 -16.12 -0.97 -4.09
CA LEU A 128 -17.35 -0.79 -4.87
C LEU A 128 -18.38 -1.88 -4.54
N GLU A 129 -17.96 -3.14 -4.47
CA GLU A 129 -18.83 -4.27 -4.08
C GLU A 129 -19.42 -4.07 -2.67
N ASN A 130 -18.61 -3.61 -1.72
CA ASN A 130 -19.08 -3.31 -0.36
C ASN A 130 -20.10 -2.17 -0.34
N ILE A 131 -19.88 -1.10 -1.13
CA ILE A 131 -20.81 0.02 -1.25
C ILE A 131 -22.15 -0.45 -1.85
N ILE A 132 -22.12 -1.31 -2.87
CA ILE A 132 -23.32 -1.85 -3.51
C ILE A 132 -24.11 -2.71 -2.52
N LYS A 133 -23.43 -3.63 -1.81
CA LYS A 133 -24.06 -4.45 -0.77
C LYS A 133 -24.67 -3.61 0.35
N GLY A 134 -23.95 -2.59 0.81
CA GLY A 134 -24.45 -1.65 1.81
C GLY A 134 -25.72 -0.92 1.35
N LYS A 135 -25.72 -0.39 0.12
CA LYS A 135 -26.91 0.25 -0.48
C LYS A 135 -28.09 -0.70 -0.61
N ALA A 136 -27.86 -1.95 -1.00
CA ALA A 136 -28.92 -2.96 -1.11
C ALA A 136 -29.55 -3.28 0.25
N SER A 137 -28.71 -3.49 1.28
CA SER A 137 -29.20 -3.80 2.63
C SER A 137 -29.97 -2.64 3.27
N ILE A 138 -29.51 -1.39 3.08
CA ILE A 138 -30.24 -0.19 3.51
C ILE A 138 -31.60 -0.10 2.80
N ARG A 139 -31.63 -0.32 1.48
CA ARG A 139 -32.87 -0.29 0.70
C ARG A 139 -33.88 -1.33 1.18
N GLN A 140 -33.41 -2.53 1.50
CA GLN A 140 -34.26 -3.59 2.06
C GLN A 140 -34.82 -3.17 3.42
N LYS A 141 -33.98 -2.64 4.33
CA LYS A 141 -34.42 -2.12 5.63
C LYS A 141 -35.49 -1.03 5.48
N ILE A 142 -35.33 -0.13 4.51
CA ILE A 142 -36.30 0.94 4.24
C ILE A 142 -37.64 0.36 3.78
N ASN A 143 -37.63 -0.67 2.93
CA ASN A 143 -38.86 -1.34 2.51
C ASN A 143 -39.55 -2.04 3.69
N ASP A 144 -38.81 -2.80 4.49
CA ASP A 144 -39.36 -3.48 5.67
C ASP A 144 -40.02 -2.49 6.65
N LEU A 145 -39.38 -1.32 6.86
CA LEU A 145 -39.93 -0.26 7.72
C LEU A 145 -41.17 0.39 7.09
N LYS A 146 -41.20 0.59 5.77
CA LYS A 146 -42.38 1.09 5.06
C LYS A 146 -43.56 0.12 5.17
N ASP A 147 -43.32 -1.18 5.02
CA ASP A 147 -44.36 -2.20 5.12
C ASP A 147 -44.92 -2.29 6.54
N LYS A 148 -44.06 -2.25 7.56
CA LYS A 148 -44.48 -2.16 8.96
C LYS A 148 -45.30 -0.90 9.25
N LEU A 149 -44.87 0.25 8.70
CA LEU A 149 -45.59 1.51 8.85
C LEU A 149 -46.99 1.44 8.21
N LYS A 150 -47.09 0.83 7.01
CA LYS A 150 -48.35 0.63 6.31
C LYS A 150 -49.29 -0.28 7.12
N LEU A 151 -48.79 -1.42 7.59
CA LEU A 151 -49.56 -2.37 8.39
C LEU A 151 -50.09 -1.72 9.68
N ALA A 152 -49.25 -0.94 10.37
CA ALA A 152 -49.64 -0.22 11.57
C ALA A 152 -50.76 0.80 11.28
N LYS A 153 -50.68 1.55 10.17
CA LYS A 153 -51.72 2.50 9.76
C LYS A 153 -53.04 1.80 9.43
N GLU A 154 -53.01 0.70 8.70
CA GLU A 154 -54.20 -0.11 8.36
C GLU A 154 -54.85 -0.69 9.62
N THR A 155 -54.03 -1.18 10.55
CA THR A 155 -54.50 -1.71 11.85
C THR A 155 -55.18 -0.62 12.68
N ILE A 156 -54.59 0.57 12.76
CA ILE A 156 -55.19 1.73 13.45
C ILE A 156 -56.51 2.14 12.79
N ALA A 157 -56.57 2.17 11.46
CA ALA A 157 -57.79 2.51 10.73
C ALA A 157 -58.91 1.49 11.00
N LYS A 158 -58.58 0.20 11.03
CA LYS A 158 -59.53 -0.88 11.32
C LYS A 158 -60.10 -0.77 12.75
N PHE A 159 -59.23 -0.56 13.75
CA PHE A 159 -59.70 -0.39 15.13
C PHE A 159 -60.55 0.87 15.30
N LYS A 160 -60.28 1.95 14.57
CA LYS A 160 -61.16 3.14 14.58
C LYS A 160 -62.54 2.84 14.01
N SER A 161 -62.63 2.12 12.90
CA SER A 161 -63.93 1.77 12.29
C SER A 161 -64.76 0.76 13.10
N GLU A 162 -64.16 0.08 14.08
CA GLU A 162 -64.89 -0.83 15.00
C GLU A 162 -65.38 -0.12 16.27
N ILE A 163 -64.94 1.13 16.52
CA ILE A 163 -65.30 1.94 17.70
C ILE A 163 -66.40 2.97 17.38
N ASP A 164 -66.53 3.39 16.11
CA ASP A 164 -67.62 4.23 15.60
C ASP A 164 -68.85 3.39 15.19
#